data_AF-A0A4Y3RI74-F1
#
_entry.id   AF-A0A4Y3RI74-F1
#
_cell.length_a   1.000
_cell.length_b   1.000
_cell.length_c   1.000
_cell.angle_alpha   90.00
_cell.angle_beta   90.00
_cell.angle_gamma   90.00
#
_symmetry.space_group_name_H-M   'P 1'
#
loop_
_entity.id
_entity.type
_entity.pdbx_description
1 polymer ?
#
loop_
_entity_poly.entity_id
_entity_poly.type
_entity_poly.pdbx_seq_one_letter_code
_entity_poly.pdbx_strand_id
1 'polypeptide(L)'
;MAADDPDVRARAAGYASRVDTLTASCLYHPDLAAVLVRPDGITAWAADAGAQASTAGLAEALEEWFGVPVCGCGDAGLIYRAPD
;
A
#
# COMPACT_ATOMS: atom_id res chain seq x y z
N MET A 1 -1.19 -21.07 -4.37
CA MET A 1 -0.93 -20.03 -5.38
C MET A 1 -1.24 -18.71 -4.72
N ALA A 2 -0.29 -17.78 -4.62
CA ALA A 2 -0.62 -16.45 -4.10
C ALA A 2 -1.69 -15.83 -4.98
N ALA A 3 -2.80 -15.41 -4.39
CA ALA A 3 -3.80 -14.65 -5.09
C ALA A 3 -3.39 -13.18 -5.00
N ASP A 4 -3.31 -12.51 -6.14
CA ASP A 4 -3.19 -11.06 -6.17
C ASP A 4 -4.51 -10.46 -5.70
N ASP A 5 -4.46 -9.57 -4.70
CA ASP A 5 -5.65 -8.88 -4.24
C ASP A 5 -5.87 -7.60 -5.07
N PRO A 6 -6.89 -7.56 -5.95
CA PRO A 6 -7.07 -6.45 -6.89
C PRO A 6 -7.37 -5.13 -6.19
N ASP A 7 -7.94 -5.16 -4.98
CA ASP A 7 -8.29 -3.97 -4.20
C ASP A 7 -7.04 -3.30 -3.59
N VAL A 8 -6.08 -4.13 -3.16
CA VAL A 8 -4.73 -3.69 -2.74
C VAL A 8 -3.96 -3.12 -3.93
N ARG A 9 -3.97 -3.82 -5.07
CA ARG A 9 -3.29 -3.36 -6.30
C ARG A 9 -3.85 -2.02 -6.79
N ALA A 10 -5.17 -1.84 -6.77
CA ALA A 10 -5.81 -0.60 -7.18
C ALA A 10 -5.40 0.59 -6.31
N ARG A 11 -5.29 0.40 -4.98
CA ARG A 11 -4.82 1.44 -4.05
C ARG A 11 -3.34 1.75 -4.23
N ALA A 12 -2.51 0.72 -4.39
CA ALA A 12 -1.07 0.89 -4.63
C ALA A 12 -0.78 1.54 -6.00
N ALA A 13 -1.66 1.39 -6.99
CA ALA A 13 -1.49 2.00 -8.30
C ALA A 13 -1.39 3.53 -8.26
N GLY A 14 -2.10 4.20 -7.34
CA GLY A 14 -1.99 5.65 -7.11
C GLY A 14 -0.61 6.09 -6.58
N TYR A 15 0.18 5.12 -6.11
CA TYR A 15 1.52 5.29 -5.58
C TYR A 15 2.59 4.62 -6.44
N ALA A 16 2.27 4.15 -7.65
CA ALA A 16 3.19 3.37 -8.48
C ALA A 16 4.53 4.09 -8.79
N SER A 17 4.58 5.42 -8.70
CA SER A 17 5.82 6.20 -8.81
C SER A 17 6.76 6.08 -7.60
N ARG A 18 6.29 5.52 -6.48
CA ARG A 18 6.97 5.46 -5.17
C ARG A 18 6.91 4.08 -4.51
N VAL A 19 5.91 3.26 -4.85
CA VAL A 19 5.61 1.96 -4.24
C VAL A 19 5.54 0.90 -5.34
N ASP A 20 6.42 -0.09 -5.27
CA ASP A 20 6.37 -1.29 -6.10
C ASP A 20 5.40 -2.31 -5.51
N THR A 21 4.49 -2.84 -6.33
CA THR A 21 3.54 -3.89 -5.92
C THR A 21 4.06 -5.26 -6.35
N LEU A 22 4.39 -6.11 -5.36
CA LEU A 22 4.90 -7.47 -5.59
C LEU A 22 3.91 -8.51 -5.08
N THR A 23 3.53 -9.45 -5.94
CA THR A 23 2.70 -10.61 -5.56
C THR A 23 3.62 -11.78 -5.21
N ALA A 24 3.63 -12.20 -3.95
CA ALA A 24 4.46 -13.30 -3.46
C ALA A 24 3.64 -14.30 -2.66
N SER A 25 4.05 -15.57 -2.68
CA SER A 25 3.45 -16.63 -1.87
C SER A 25 4.28 -16.89 -0.61
N CYS A 26 3.70 -16.61 0.56
CA CYS A 26 4.27 -16.97 1.85
C CYS A 26 3.84 -18.39 2.25
N LEU A 27 4.75 -19.37 2.17
CA LEU A 27 4.46 -20.76 2.53
C LEU A 27 4.28 -20.96 4.04
N TYR A 28 4.92 -20.15 4.86
CA TYR A 28 4.87 -20.25 6.33
C TYR A 28 3.70 -19.50 6.95
N HIS A 29 3.13 -18.53 6.22
CA HIS A 29 2.01 -17.70 6.67
C HIS A 29 0.98 -17.62 5.55
N PRO A 30 0.21 -18.71 5.32
CA PRO A 30 -0.81 -18.73 4.28
C PRO A 30 -1.96 -17.77 4.57
N ASP A 31 -2.16 -17.41 5.83
CA ASP A 31 -3.19 -16.45 6.27
C ASP A 31 -2.78 -15.00 6.00
N LEU A 32 -1.55 -14.71 5.61
CA LEU A 32 -1.09 -13.35 5.31
C LEU A 32 -1.55 -12.93 3.91
N ALA A 33 -2.40 -11.91 3.82
CA ALA A 33 -2.91 -11.40 2.54
C ALA A 33 -1.96 -10.38 1.91
N ALA A 34 -1.48 -9.41 2.67
CA ALA A 34 -0.68 -8.32 2.14
C ALA A 34 0.16 -7.65 3.23
N VAL A 35 1.33 -7.13 2.83
CA VAL A 35 2.23 -6.38 3.70
C VAL A 35 2.77 -5.18 2.94
N LEU A 36 2.72 -4.02 3.60
CA LEU A 36 3.36 -2.79 3.14
C LEU A 36 4.69 -2.63 3.88
N VAL A 37 5.79 -2.81 3.15
CA VAL A 37 7.15 -2.68 3.69
C VAL A 37 7.75 -1.35 3.23
N ARG A 38 8.30 -0.60 4.18
CA ARG A 38 9.02 0.65 3.90
C ARG A 38 10.41 0.37 3.32
N PRO A 39 11.03 1.35 2.65
CA PRO A 39 12.43 1.23 2.20
C PRO A 39 13.40 0.93 3.36
N ASP A 40 13.05 1.30 4.59
CA ASP A 40 13.80 1.00 5.81
C ASP A 40 13.69 -0.48 6.26
N GLY A 41 12.90 -1.31 5.56
CA GLY A 41 12.65 -2.71 5.92
C GLY A 41 11.62 -2.92 7.03
N ILE A 42 10.96 -1.85 7.48
CA ILE A 42 9.94 -1.91 8.53
C ILE A 42 8.54 -2.00 7.91
N THR A 43 7.72 -2.89 8.46
CA THR A 43 6.31 -3.03 8.08
C THR A 43 5.50 -1.83 8.57
N ALA A 44 4.90 -1.09 7.64
CA ALA A 44 3.99 0.01 7.94
C ALA A 44 2.53 -0.47 8.08
N TRP A 45 2.16 -1.54 7.38
CA TRP A 45 0.83 -2.12 7.44
C TRP A 45 0.87 -3.59 7.03
N ALA A 46 -0.01 -4.41 7.61
CA ALA A 46 -0.19 -5.81 7.25
C ALA A 46 -1.66 -6.20 7.40
N ALA A 47 -2.11 -7.10 6.53
CA ALA A 47 -3.45 -7.69 6.60
C ALA A 47 -3.42 -9.20 6.39
N ASP A 48 -4.35 -9.86 7.06
CA ASP A 48 -4.61 -11.29 6.95
C ASP A 48 -5.78 -11.56 5.98
N ALA A 49 -5.69 -12.63 5.20
CA ALA A 49 -6.64 -13.07 4.17
C ALA A 49 -8.03 -13.46 4.72
N GLY A 50 -8.14 -13.67 6.03
CA GLY A 50 -9.40 -14.01 6.71
C GLY A 50 -10.08 -12.84 7.43
N ALA A 51 -9.44 -11.67 7.49
CA ALA A 51 -10.03 -10.51 8.13
C ALA A 51 -10.90 -9.75 7.11
N GLN A 52 -12.19 -9.54 7.41
CA GLN A 52 -13.16 -8.75 6.62
C GLN A 52 -12.73 -7.29 6.33
N ALA A 53 -11.56 -6.91 6.83
CA ALA A 53 -10.94 -5.59 6.80
C ALA A 53 -9.62 -5.61 6.01
N SER A 54 -9.50 -6.47 4.97
CA SER A 54 -8.25 -6.76 4.26
C SER A 54 -7.58 -5.53 3.63
N THR A 55 -8.32 -4.42 3.43
CA THR A 55 -7.78 -3.14 2.94
C THR A 55 -8.06 -1.97 3.88
N ALA A 56 -8.61 -2.23 5.08
CA ALA A 56 -8.85 -1.20 6.08
C ALA A 56 -7.51 -0.65 6.58
N GLY A 57 -7.36 0.67 6.57
CA GLY A 57 -6.13 1.35 6.99
C GLY A 57 -4.99 1.29 5.95
N LEU A 58 -5.15 0.61 4.82
CA LEU A 58 -4.14 0.63 3.75
C LEU A 58 -4.03 2.03 3.13
N ALA A 59 -5.17 2.68 2.87
CA ALA A 59 -5.18 4.06 2.34
C ALA A 59 -4.52 5.03 3.33
N GLU A 60 -4.93 5.00 4.60
CA GLU A 60 -4.36 5.83 5.67
C GLU A 60 -2.84 5.61 5.81
N ALA A 61 -2.37 4.36 5.82
CA ALA A 61 -0.95 4.05 5.88
C ALA A 61 -0.20 4.52 4.62
N LEU A 62 -0.79 4.36 3.44
CA LEU A 62 -0.19 4.86 2.21
C LEU A 62 -0.09 6.40 2.22
N GLU A 63 -1.12 7.08 2.73
CA GLU A 63 -1.14 8.54 2.86
C GLU A 63 -0.16 9.06 3.92
N GLU A 64 -0.07 8.39 5.08
CA GLU A 64 0.86 8.74 6.16
C GLU A 64 2.32 8.62 5.74
N TRP A 65 2.67 7.53 5.03
CA TRP A 65 4.06 7.22 4.69
C TRP A 65 4.50 7.72 3.32
N PHE A 66 3.59 7.77 2.33
CA PHE A 66 3.92 8.12 0.94
C PHE A 66 3.21 9.39 0.45
N GLY A 67 2.31 9.98 1.24
CA GLY A 67 1.59 11.23 0.92
C GLY A 67 0.33 11.02 0.09
N VAL A 68 -0.21 12.08 -0.52
CA VAL A 68 -1.42 11.97 -1.34
C VAL A 68 -1.19 11.16 -2.62
N PRO A 69 -2.13 10.31 -3.05
CA PRO A 69 -1.99 9.54 -4.27
C PRO A 69 -1.99 10.48 -5.47
N VAL A 70 -1.02 10.31 -6.37
CA VAL A 70 -0.97 11.09 -7.60
C VAL A 70 -1.86 10.39 -8.63
N CYS A 71 -3.14 10.76 -8.65
CA CYS A 71 -3.98 10.41 -9.80
C CYS A 71 -3.37 11.07 -11.05
N GLY A 72 -2.95 10.25 -12.02
CA GLY A 72 -2.21 10.67 -13.21
C GLY A 72 -2.99 11.48 -14.25
N CYS A 73 -3.87 12.38 -13.85
CA CYS A 73 -4.39 13.44 -14.72
C CYS A 73 -3.90 14.77 -14.15
N GLY A 74 -2.93 15.38 -14.84
CA GLY A 74 -2.04 16.39 -14.28
C GLY A 74 -2.69 17.74 -14.01
N ASP A 75 -2.95 18.03 -12.72
CA ASP A 75 -2.87 19.36 -12.09
C ASP A 75 -3.21 19.31 -10.58
N ALA A 76 -2.69 18.35 -9.81
CA ALA A 76 -2.67 18.50 -8.34
C ALA A 76 -1.49 19.39 -7.92
N GLY A 77 -1.56 20.67 -8.31
CA GLY A 77 -0.68 21.69 -7.79
C GLY A 77 -0.85 21.85 -6.28
N LEU A 78 0.28 22.17 -5.62
CA LEU A 78 0.32 22.86 -4.33
C LEU A 78 -0.33 22.11 -3.15
N ILE A 79 0.41 21.21 -2.48
CA ILE A 79 0.52 21.21 -1.01
C ILE A 79 1.53 20.14 -0.53
N TYR A 80 2.80 20.51 -0.36
CA TYR A 80 3.52 20.07 0.83
C TYR A 80 4.34 21.24 1.35
N ARG A 81 3.80 21.88 2.38
CA ARG A 81 4.57 22.74 3.29
C ARG A 81 5.37 21.78 4.18
N ALA A 82 6.69 21.86 4.12
CA ALA A 82 7.56 21.18 5.07
C ALA A 82 7.27 21.67 6.51
N PRO A 83 7.25 20.81 7.54
CA PRO A 83 7.30 21.27 8.92
C PRO A 83 8.70 21.78 9.27
N ASP A 84 8.74 22.83 10.11
CA ASP A 84 9.94 23.50 10.67
C ASP A 84 10.88 22.55 11.44
#